data_AF-A0A935S772-F1
#
_entry.id   AF-A0A935S772-F1
#
_cell.length_a   1.000
_cell.length_b   1.000
_cell.length_c   1.000
_cell.angle_alpha   90.00
_cell.angle_beta   90.00
_cell.angle_gamma   90.00
#
_symmetry.space_group_name_H-M   'P 1'
#
loop_
_entity.id
_entity.type
_entity.pdbx_description
1 polymer ?
#
loop_
_entity_poly.entity_id
_entity_poly.type
_entity_poly.pdbx_seq_one_letter_code
_entity_poly.pdbx_strand_id
1 'polypeptide(L)'
;MRPMYQQHILPNIAYVGGPGELNYWLEYKTMFETLNVFFPILQLRASIMIIDKNQDQKLNKLGISNAAIFKSEQELINFIVESKGESIELAEEKKKAEAIFNELQKKTTDIDKTLENLVKAELQKTLNSINAIEAKLNKSLKQRSETEINQIKNIRSKLFPDNIPQERYDNFSMYHAKYGKDLLGR
;
A
#
# COMPACT_ATOMS: atom_id res chain seq x y z
N MET A 1 -22.91 -22.36 13.06
CA MET A 1 -23.24 -23.81 13.09
C MET A 1 -22.87 -24.58 11.83
N ARG A 2 -22.82 -23.99 10.63
CA ARG A 2 -22.41 -24.69 9.39
C ARG A 2 -21.13 -25.54 9.53
N PRO A 3 -20.02 -25.06 10.14
CA PRO A 3 -18.78 -25.84 10.32
C PRO A 3 -19.00 -27.17 11.05
N MET A 4 -19.82 -27.14 12.12
CA MET A 4 -20.13 -28.33 12.92
C MET A 4 -20.90 -29.36 12.09
N TYR A 5 -21.98 -28.93 11.42
CA TYR A 5 -22.77 -29.83 10.58
C TYR A 5 -21.96 -30.40 9.42
N GLN A 6 -21.17 -29.54 8.75
CA GLN A 6 -20.32 -29.97 7.66
C GLN A 6 -19.33 -31.04 8.13
N GLN A 7 -18.68 -30.85 9.27
CA GLN A 7 -17.69 -31.77 9.77
C GLN A 7 -18.27 -33.06 10.36
N HIS A 8 -19.50 -33.00 10.88
CA HIS A 8 -20.21 -34.16 11.38
C HIS A 8 -20.72 -35.06 10.24
N ILE A 9 -21.24 -34.46 9.16
CA ILE A 9 -21.77 -35.20 8.00
C ILE A 9 -20.63 -35.66 7.07
N LEU A 10 -19.63 -34.80 6.87
CA LEU A 10 -18.47 -35.05 6.01
C LEU A 10 -17.20 -34.84 6.84
N PRO A 11 -16.60 -35.90 7.39
CA PRO A 11 -15.41 -35.79 8.22
C PRO A 11 -14.19 -35.45 7.34
N ASN A 12 -14.00 -34.15 7.11
CA ASN A 12 -12.92 -33.63 6.29
C ASN A 12 -11.61 -33.63 7.07
N ILE A 13 -10.50 -33.97 6.42
CA ILE A 13 -9.14 -33.84 6.99
C ILE A 13 -8.71 -32.37 7.00
N ALA A 14 -9.07 -31.63 5.95
CA ALA A 14 -8.77 -30.22 5.80
C ALA A 14 -9.98 -29.45 5.25
N TYR A 15 -10.12 -28.21 5.70
CA TYR A 15 -11.05 -27.23 5.17
C TYR A 15 -10.28 -26.15 4.42
N VAL A 16 -10.59 -25.97 3.13
CA VAL A 16 -9.99 -24.94 2.28
C VAL A 16 -10.96 -23.77 2.18
N GLY A 17 -10.59 -22.63 2.75
CA GLY A 17 -11.49 -21.49 2.90
C GLY A 17 -10.86 -20.15 2.57
N GLY A 18 -11.71 -19.14 2.39
CA GLY A 18 -11.28 -17.73 2.35
C GLY A 18 -10.93 -17.22 3.75
N PRO A 19 -10.22 -16.07 3.86
CA PRO A 19 -9.76 -15.56 5.15
C PRO A 19 -10.90 -15.29 6.15
N GLY A 20 -12.05 -14.77 5.68
CA GLY A 20 -13.21 -14.56 6.52
C GLY A 20 -13.85 -15.86 7.02
N GLU A 21 -13.84 -16.91 6.20
CA GLU A 21 -14.32 -18.22 6.64
C GLU A 21 -13.38 -18.83 7.67
N LEU A 22 -12.06 -18.75 7.45
CA LEU A 22 -11.10 -19.29 8.41
C LEU A 22 -11.19 -18.62 9.78
N ASN A 23 -11.38 -17.30 9.84
CA ASN A 23 -11.64 -16.58 11.09
C ASN A 23 -12.87 -17.15 11.80
N TYR A 24 -13.97 -17.31 11.07
CA TYR A 24 -15.20 -17.90 11.60
C TYR A 24 -14.96 -19.34 12.11
N TRP A 25 -14.19 -20.18 11.39
CA TRP A 25 -13.85 -21.53 11.85
C TRP A 25 -13.04 -21.53 13.15
N LEU A 26 -12.09 -20.61 13.31
CA LEU A 26 -11.28 -20.48 14.52
C LEU A 26 -12.11 -20.13 15.75
N GLU A 27 -13.15 -19.31 15.59
CA GLU A 27 -14.07 -18.94 16.67
C GLU A 27 -14.83 -20.15 17.25
N TYR A 28 -15.07 -21.21 16.46
CA TYR A 28 -15.78 -22.41 16.93
C TYR A 28 -14.90 -23.47 17.56
N LYS A 29 -13.58 -23.30 17.66
CA LYS A 29 -12.67 -24.35 18.11
C LYS A 29 -13.11 -25.02 19.42
N THR A 30 -13.48 -24.24 20.43
CA THR A 30 -13.97 -24.75 21.73
C THR A 30 -15.25 -25.56 21.62
N MET A 31 -16.12 -25.24 20.65
CA MET A 31 -17.35 -25.99 20.39
C MET A 31 -17.06 -27.38 19.80
N PHE A 32 -16.08 -27.48 18.89
CA PHE A 32 -15.63 -28.77 18.34
C PHE A 32 -15.06 -29.66 19.45
N GLU A 33 -14.26 -29.09 20.34
CA GLU A 33 -13.72 -29.79 21.51
C GLU A 33 -14.83 -30.28 22.45
N THR A 34 -15.80 -29.42 22.78
CA THR A 34 -16.92 -29.74 23.70
C THR A 34 -17.83 -30.85 23.14
N LEU A 35 -18.07 -30.84 21.83
CA LEU A 35 -18.92 -31.82 21.16
C LEU A 35 -18.14 -33.04 20.65
N ASN A 36 -16.85 -33.14 20.97
CA ASN A 36 -15.95 -34.22 20.56
C ASN A 36 -15.98 -34.50 19.04
N VAL A 37 -16.04 -33.42 18.25
CA VAL A 37 -16.00 -33.48 16.78
C VAL A 37 -14.59 -33.12 16.31
N PHE A 38 -14.03 -33.89 15.38
CA PHE A 38 -12.71 -33.62 14.82
C PHE A 38 -12.64 -32.21 14.21
N PHE A 39 -11.67 -31.40 14.62
CA PHE A 39 -11.43 -30.08 14.04
C PHE A 39 -10.48 -30.21 12.83
N PRO A 40 -10.92 -29.86 11.60
CA PRO A 40 -10.10 -30.04 10.40
C PRO A 40 -8.94 -29.05 10.33
N ILE A 41 -7.91 -29.40 9.55
CA ILE A 41 -6.82 -28.48 9.23
C ILE A 41 -7.39 -27.31 8.41
N LEU A 42 -7.19 -26.09 8.88
CA LEU A 42 -7.63 -24.90 8.18
C LEU A 42 -6.57 -24.45 7.17
N GLN A 43 -6.91 -24.52 5.88
CA GLN A 43 -6.02 -24.12 4.79
C GLN A 43 -6.59 -22.90 4.08
N LEU A 44 -5.76 -21.88 3.87
CA LEU A 44 -6.13 -20.73 3.06
C LEU A 44 -6.18 -21.15 1.59
N ARG A 45 -7.29 -20.85 0.91
CA ARG A 45 -7.41 -21.09 -0.54
C ARG A 45 -6.40 -20.24 -1.32
N ALA A 46 -6.00 -20.75 -2.48
CA ALA A 46 -5.21 -19.96 -3.42
C ALA A 46 -5.97 -18.66 -3.77
N SER A 47 -5.25 -17.56 -3.69
CA SER A 47 -5.70 -16.25 -4.18
C SER A 47 -5.00 -15.96 -5.48
N ILE A 48 -5.77 -15.64 -6.52
CA ILE A 48 -5.25 -15.53 -7.88
C ILE A 48 -5.58 -14.14 -8.43
N MET A 49 -4.64 -13.57 -9.18
CA MET A 49 -4.82 -12.34 -9.92
C MET A 49 -4.43 -12.57 -11.38
N ILE A 50 -5.31 -12.19 -12.29
CA ILE A 50 -5.09 -12.30 -13.73
C ILE A 50 -4.61 -10.94 -14.22
N ILE A 51 -3.32 -10.89 -14.57
CA ILE A 51 -2.67 -9.73 -15.18
C ILE A 51 -2.57 -10.00 -16.68
N ASP A 52 -3.13 -9.10 -17.50
CA ASP A 52 -2.99 -9.20 -18.95
C ASP A 52 -1.59 -8.77 -19.42
N LYS A 53 -1.19 -9.21 -20.62
CA LYS A 53 0.14 -8.90 -21.16
C LYS A 53 0.40 -7.40 -21.27
N ASN A 54 -0.62 -6.60 -21.55
CA ASN A 54 -0.47 -5.16 -21.70
C ASN A 54 -0.25 -4.48 -20.35
N GLN A 55 -0.91 -4.96 -19.29
CA GLN A 55 -0.71 -4.53 -17.91
C GLN A 55 0.69 -4.91 -17.43
N ASP A 56 1.11 -6.15 -17.63
CA ASP A 56 2.44 -6.64 -17.25
C ASP A 56 3.55 -5.84 -17.96
N GLN A 57 3.43 -5.60 -19.27
CA GLN A 57 4.37 -4.75 -20.01
C GLN A 57 4.44 -3.32 -19.48
N LYS A 58 3.30 -2.74 -19.07
CA LYS A 58 3.28 -1.38 -18.48
C LYS A 58 3.92 -1.36 -17.11
N LEU A 59 3.65 -2.36 -16.26
CA LEU A 59 4.27 -2.49 -14.94
C LEU A 59 5.80 -2.62 -15.08
N ASN A 60 6.26 -3.46 -16.01
CA ASN A 60 7.69 -3.62 -16.30
C ASN A 60 8.33 -2.32 -16.79
N LYS A 61 7.67 -1.54 -17.65
CA LYS A 61 8.16 -0.22 -18.10
C LYS A 61 8.26 0.80 -16.96
N LEU A 62 7.40 0.67 -15.95
CA LEU A 62 7.42 1.51 -14.75
C LEU A 62 8.38 1.00 -13.67
N GLY A 63 9.06 -0.14 -13.90
CA GLY A 63 9.92 -0.76 -12.89
C GLY A 63 9.17 -1.33 -11.68
N ILE A 64 7.85 -1.53 -11.80
CA ILE A 64 6.99 -2.02 -10.74
C ILE A 64 6.87 -3.54 -10.88
N SER A 65 7.25 -4.28 -9.84
CA SER A 65 7.05 -5.73 -9.81
C SER A 65 5.58 -6.09 -9.60
N ASN A 66 5.17 -7.26 -10.08
CA ASN A 66 3.80 -7.75 -9.89
C ASN A 66 3.43 -7.90 -8.40
N ALA A 67 4.40 -8.16 -7.52
CA ALA A 67 4.15 -8.20 -6.08
C ALA A 67 3.97 -6.80 -5.46
N ALA A 68 4.63 -5.77 -6.02
CA ALA A 68 4.52 -4.40 -5.51
C ALA A 68 3.12 -3.81 -5.73
N ILE A 69 2.32 -4.34 -6.67
CA ILE A 69 0.96 -3.86 -6.94
C ILE A 69 0.01 -3.93 -5.73
N PHE A 70 0.29 -4.83 -4.79
CA PHE A 70 -0.48 -5.01 -3.56
C PHE A 70 -0.22 -3.92 -2.52
N LYS A 71 0.81 -3.08 -2.70
CA LYS A 71 1.02 -1.88 -1.87
C LYS A 71 -0.12 -0.88 -2.06
N SER A 72 -0.21 0.14 -1.22
CA SER A 72 -1.19 1.21 -1.41
C SER A 72 -0.90 2.03 -2.67
N GLU A 73 -1.93 2.70 -3.19
CA GLU A 73 -1.77 3.61 -4.34
C GLU A 73 -0.73 4.71 -4.06
N GLN A 74 -0.71 5.24 -2.83
CA GLN A 74 0.24 6.28 -2.44
C GLN A 74 1.68 5.77 -2.44
N GLU A 75 1.93 4.56 -1.95
CA GLU A 75 3.25 3.94 -1.98
C GLU A 75 3.73 3.71 -3.42
N LEU A 76 2.83 3.30 -4.32
CA LEU A 76 3.16 3.12 -5.74
C LEU A 76 3.50 4.45 -6.42
N ILE A 77 2.74 5.51 -6.11
CA ILE A 77 3.02 6.86 -6.64
C ILE A 77 4.38 7.37 -6.13
N ASN A 78 4.66 7.21 -4.83
CA ASN A 78 5.93 7.63 -4.26
C ASN A 78 7.09 6.84 -4.88
N PHE A 79 6.93 5.53 -5.07
CA PHE A 79 7.93 4.70 -5.75
C PHE A 79 8.24 5.20 -7.16
N ILE A 80 7.23 5.60 -7.94
CA ILE A 80 7.45 6.16 -9.29
C ILE A 80 8.27 7.45 -9.22
N VAL A 81 7.95 8.35 -8.30
CA VAL A 81 8.65 9.64 -8.13
C VAL A 81 10.09 9.43 -7.65
N GLU A 82 10.29 8.55 -6.67
CA GLU A 82 11.61 8.19 -6.14
C GLU A 82 12.48 7.51 -7.20
N SER A 83 11.91 6.58 -7.98
CA SER A 83 12.64 5.83 -9.02
C SER A 83 13.22 6.71 -10.13
N LYS A 84 12.62 7.87 -10.37
CA LYS A 84 13.12 8.88 -11.32
C LYS A 84 14.14 9.84 -10.73
N GLY A 85 14.46 9.72 -9.43
CA GLY A 85 15.25 10.70 -8.69
C GLY A 85 14.54 12.05 -8.57
N GLU A 86 13.21 12.04 -8.69
CA GLU A 86 12.35 13.22 -8.68
C GLU A 86 11.71 13.47 -7.31
N SER A 87 12.17 12.82 -6.24
CA SER A 87 11.82 13.20 -4.86
C SER A 87 12.87 14.18 -4.35
N ILE A 88 12.44 15.39 -4.00
CA ILE A 88 13.33 16.38 -3.39
C ILE A 88 13.10 16.34 -1.89
N GLU A 89 14.15 15.98 -1.17
CA GLU A 89 14.24 16.19 0.29
C GLU A 89 15.17 17.38 0.55
N LEU A 90 14.66 18.40 1.22
CA LEU A 90 15.44 19.61 1.58
C LEU A 90 16.08 19.47 2.97
N ALA A 91 16.49 18.26 3.34
CA ALA A 91 17.00 17.96 4.68
C ALA A 91 18.32 18.70 4.97
N GLU A 92 19.19 18.82 3.98
CA GLU A 92 20.47 19.53 4.13
C GLU A 92 20.27 21.05 4.23
N GLU A 93 19.31 21.62 3.50
CA GLU A 93 18.93 23.03 3.60
C GLU A 93 18.33 23.35 4.98
N LYS A 94 17.51 22.44 5.53
CA LYS A 94 16.98 22.58 6.90
C LYS A 94 18.09 22.60 7.94
N LYS A 95 19.05 21.66 7.85
CA LYS A 95 20.22 21.64 8.75
C LYS A 95 21.05 22.92 8.67
N LYS A 96 21.26 23.47 7.46
CA LYS A 96 21.96 24.75 7.27
C LYS A 96 21.19 25.91 7.90
N ALA A 97 19.86 25.95 7.74
CA ALA A 97 19.03 26.95 8.38
C ALA A 97 19.12 26.85 9.92
N GLU A 98 18.99 25.66 10.48
CA GLU A 98 19.14 25.43 11.93
C GLU A 98 20.52 25.88 12.43
N ALA A 99 21.60 25.60 11.71
CA ALA A 99 22.94 26.04 12.08
C ALA A 99 23.04 27.57 12.16
N ILE A 100 22.52 28.29 11.16
CA ILE A 100 22.51 29.77 11.13
C ILE A 100 21.71 30.34 12.32
N PHE A 101 20.53 29.78 12.60
CA PHE A 101 19.69 30.26 13.70
C PHE A 101 20.28 29.90 15.08
N ASN A 102 20.98 28.78 15.21
CA ASN A 102 21.71 28.43 16.43
C ASN A 102 22.87 29.40 16.70
N GLU A 103 23.59 29.83 15.66
CA GLU A 103 24.62 30.87 15.78
C GLU A 103 24.03 32.23 16.15
N LEU A 104 22.91 32.61 15.54
CA LEU A 104 22.17 33.83 15.88
C LEU A 104 21.72 33.80 17.34
N GLN A 105 21.15 32.67 17.79
CA GLN A 105 20.67 32.49 19.14
C GLN A 105 21.79 32.78 20.15
N LYS A 106 22.98 32.18 19.98
CA LYS A 106 24.15 32.39 20.84
C LYS A 106 24.51 33.88 20.96
N LYS A 107 24.58 34.60 19.82
CA LYS A 107 24.91 36.04 19.80
C LYS A 107 23.84 36.90 20.47
N THR A 108 22.55 36.53 20.35
CA THR A 108 21.45 37.28 20.97
C THR A 108 21.31 37.02 22.47
N THR A 109 21.57 35.80 22.96
CA THR A 109 21.50 35.49 24.40
C THR A 109 22.50 36.28 25.24
N ASP A 110 23.64 36.65 24.64
CA ASP A 110 24.65 37.47 25.31
C ASP A 110 24.24 38.95 25.43
N ILE A 111 23.26 39.39 24.63
CA ILE A 111 22.78 40.79 24.59
C ILE A 111 21.46 40.92 25.36
N ASP A 112 20.46 40.10 25.02
CA ASP A 112 19.12 40.14 25.62
C ASP A 112 18.45 38.76 25.57
N LYS A 113 18.24 38.17 26.75
CA LYS A 113 17.57 36.87 26.91
C LYS A 113 16.13 36.86 26.41
N THR A 114 15.45 38.01 26.35
CA THR A 114 14.06 38.08 25.87
C THR A 114 13.95 37.83 24.37
N LEU A 115 15.03 38.05 23.60
CA LEU A 115 15.10 37.79 22.17
C LEU A 115 15.23 36.31 21.80
N GLU A 116 15.57 35.43 22.76
CA GLU A 116 15.73 34.00 22.51
C GLU A 116 14.44 33.36 21.95
N ASN A 117 13.29 33.73 22.51
CA ASN A 117 11.99 33.23 22.05
C ASN A 117 11.64 33.73 20.64
N LEU A 118 12.05 34.95 20.29
CA LEU A 118 11.85 35.51 18.97
C LEU A 118 12.69 34.77 17.91
N VAL A 119 13.96 34.49 18.21
CA VAL A 119 14.85 33.73 17.31
C VAL A 119 14.34 32.31 17.09
N LYS A 120 13.88 31.62 18.13
CA LYS A 120 13.27 30.27 17.99
C LYS A 120 11.99 30.31 17.15
N ALA A 121 11.13 31.30 17.35
CA ALA A 121 9.91 31.46 16.56
C ALA A 121 10.22 31.68 15.08
N GLU A 122 11.22 32.50 14.76
CA GLU A 122 11.62 32.76 13.37
C GLU A 122 12.32 31.57 12.71
N LEU A 123 13.10 30.78 13.47
CA LEU A 123 13.62 29.48 13.01
C LEU A 123 12.47 28.55 12.63
N GLN A 124 11.49 28.37 13.52
CA GLN A 124 10.34 27.49 13.24
C GLN A 124 9.56 27.94 12.00
N LYS A 125 9.36 29.25 11.84
CA LYS A 125 8.71 29.84 10.66
C LYS A 125 9.50 29.59 9.38
N THR A 126 10.82 29.66 9.45
CA THR A 126 11.72 29.35 8.32
C THR A 126 11.63 27.87 7.95
N LEU A 127 11.70 26.96 8.93
CA LEU A 127 11.55 25.51 8.70
C LEU A 127 10.20 25.17 8.07
N ASN A 128 9.11 25.78 8.56
CA ASN A 128 7.78 25.63 7.97
C ASN A 128 7.73 26.11 6.52
N SER A 129 8.43 27.21 6.20
CA SER A 129 8.53 27.73 4.84
C SER A 129 9.30 26.79 3.93
N ILE A 130 10.40 26.21 4.39
CA ILE A 130 11.16 25.18 3.64
C ILE A 130 10.29 23.95 3.39
N ASN A 131 9.55 23.46 4.39
CA ASN A 131 8.61 22.35 4.24
C ASN A 131 7.53 22.66 3.18
N ALA A 132 7.02 23.90 3.15
CA ALA A 132 6.03 24.31 2.15
C ALA A 132 6.63 24.33 0.72
N ILE A 133 7.89 24.72 0.58
CA ILE A 133 8.62 24.69 -0.70
C ILE A 133 8.83 23.23 -1.15
N GLU A 134 9.31 22.37 -0.25
CA GLU A 134 9.51 20.94 -0.48
C GLU A 134 8.19 20.26 -0.93
N ALA A 135 7.08 20.55 -0.26
CA ALA A 135 5.76 20.04 -0.65
C ALA A 135 5.33 20.52 -2.05
N LYS A 136 5.59 21.79 -2.40
CA LYS A 136 5.30 22.31 -3.75
C LYS A 136 6.19 21.67 -4.81
N LEU A 137 7.47 21.47 -4.53
CA LEU A 137 8.41 20.80 -5.44
C LEU A 137 7.97 19.36 -5.71
N ASN A 138 7.71 18.58 -4.65
CA ASN A 138 7.23 17.21 -4.79
C ASN A 138 5.87 17.14 -5.50
N LYS A 139 5.00 18.14 -5.32
CA LYS A 139 3.75 18.25 -6.10
C LYS A 139 4.02 18.47 -7.60
N SER A 140 4.94 19.37 -7.95
CA SER A 140 5.32 19.62 -9.35
C SER A 140 5.96 18.39 -10.00
N LEU A 141 6.75 17.63 -9.23
CA LEU A 141 7.38 16.39 -9.71
C LEU A 141 6.35 15.30 -9.94
N LYS A 142 5.35 15.17 -9.04
CA LYS A 142 4.17 14.33 -9.27
C LYS A 142 3.40 14.74 -10.52
N GLN A 143 3.24 16.03 -10.80
CA GLN A 143 2.60 16.51 -12.04
C GLN A 143 3.41 16.16 -13.29
N ARG A 144 4.74 16.23 -13.23
CA ARG A 144 5.60 15.81 -14.35
C ARG A 144 5.45 14.32 -14.67
N SER A 145 5.26 13.51 -13.64
CA SER A 145 5.02 12.06 -13.73
C SER A 145 3.53 11.69 -13.77
N GLU A 146 2.65 12.64 -14.13
CA GLU A 146 1.19 12.43 -14.14
C GLU A 146 0.77 11.31 -15.10
N THR A 147 1.48 11.15 -16.22
CA THR A 147 1.18 10.09 -17.20
C THR A 147 1.39 8.71 -16.59
N GLU A 148 2.53 8.49 -15.94
CA GLU A 148 2.88 7.24 -15.27
C GLU A 148 1.97 6.97 -14.06
N ILE A 149 1.67 8.02 -13.29
CA ILE A 149 0.72 7.95 -12.18
C ILE A 149 -0.66 7.52 -12.68
N ASN A 150 -1.15 8.09 -13.78
CA ASN A 150 -2.43 7.71 -14.36
C ASN A 150 -2.39 6.28 -14.92
N GLN A 151 -1.25 5.85 -15.48
CA GLN A 151 -1.09 4.45 -15.92
C GLN A 151 -1.21 3.48 -14.75
N ILE A 152 -0.52 3.71 -13.63
CA ILE A 152 -0.60 2.81 -12.47
C ILE A 152 -1.99 2.84 -11.83
N LYS A 153 -2.64 4.00 -11.75
CA LYS A 153 -4.03 4.11 -11.26
C LYS A 153 -4.99 3.31 -12.12
N ASN A 154 -4.86 3.39 -13.44
CA ASN A 154 -5.71 2.64 -14.38
C ASN A 154 -5.46 1.12 -14.34
N ILE A 155 -4.23 0.69 -14.04
CA ILE A 155 -3.93 -0.73 -13.83
C ILE A 155 -4.54 -1.18 -12.50
N ARG A 156 -4.32 -0.41 -11.43
CA ARG A 156 -4.85 -0.70 -10.10
C ARG A 156 -6.37 -0.77 -10.09
N SER A 157 -7.08 0.14 -10.75
CA SER A 157 -8.55 0.12 -10.79
C SER A 157 -9.12 -1.13 -11.45
N LYS A 158 -8.36 -1.78 -12.34
CA LYS A 158 -8.74 -3.06 -12.96
C LYS A 158 -8.38 -4.27 -12.10
N LEU A 159 -7.28 -4.21 -11.36
CA LEU A 159 -6.83 -5.31 -10.49
C LEU A 159 -7.48 -5.27 -9.09
N PHE A 160 -7.93 -4.09 -8.67
CA PHE A 160 -8.60 -3.83 -7.41
C PHE A 160 -9.85 -2.95 -7.64
N PRO A 161 -10.86 -3.43 -8.37
CA PRO A 161 -12.12 -2.71 -8.54
C PRO A 161 -12.75 -2.42 -7.17
N ASP A 162 -13.15 -1.17 -6.94
CA ASP A 162 -13.65 -0.67 -5.65
C ASP A 162 -12.71 -0.96 -4.45
N ASN A 163 -11.40 -1.05 -4.71
CA ASN A 163 -10.37 -1.41 -3.73
C ASN A 163 -10.54 -2.83 -3.14
N ILE A 164 -11.28 -3.69 -3.83
CA ILE A 164 -11.50 -5.10 -3.51
C ILE A 164 -10.67 -5.95 -4.49
N PRO A 165 -10.06 -7.08 -4.07
CA PRO A 165 -9.34 -7.95 -4.99
C PRO A 165 -10.19 -8.41 -6.18
N GLN A 166 -9.59 -8.40 -7.38
CA GLN A 166 -10.18 -8.85 -8.65
C GLN A 166 -10.99 -10.15 -8.52
N GLU A 167 -10.47 -11.16 -7.84
CA GLU A 167 -11.11 -12.47 -7.65
C GLU A 167 -12.45 -12.44 -6.89
N ARG A 168 -12.77 -11.34 -6.21
CA ARG A 168 -14.05 -11.15 -5.49
C ARG A 168 -15.04 -10.28 -6.25
N TYR A 169 -14.62 -9.68 -7.35
CA TYR A 169 -15.44 -8.78 -8.16
C TYR A 169 -15.71 -9.39 -9.53
N ASP A 170 -14.67 -9.86 -10.20
CA ASP A 170 -14.79 -10.40 -11.54
C ASP A 170 -15.30 -11.85 -11.55
N ASN A 171 -16.05 -12.17 -12.60
CA ASN A 171 -16.47 -13.53 -12.86
C ASN A 171 -15.52 -14.22 -13.85
N PHE A 172 -15.27 -15.51 -13.62
CA PHE A 172 -14.51 -16.37 -14.54
C PHE A 172 -14.98 -16.26 -16.00
N SER A 173 -16.29 -16.13 -16.24
CA SER A 173 -16.88 -16.05 -17.58
C SER A 173 -16.32 -14.90 -18.42
N MET A 174 -15.96 -13.77 -17.79
CA MET A 174 -15.36 -12.62 -18.48
C MET A 174 -13.99 -12.98 -19.06
N TYR A 175 -13.18 -13.71 -18.29
CA TYR A 175 -11.86 -14.17 -18.70
C TYR A 175 -11.95 -15.27 -19.76
N HIS A 176 -12.87 -16.21 -19.57
CA HIS A 176 -13.08 -17.28 -20.53
C HIS A 176 -13.62 -16.76 -21.87
N ALA A 177 -14.48 -15.75 -21.87
CA ALA A 177 -14.94 -15.12 -23.12
C ALA A 177 -13.79 -14.43 -23.88
N LYS A 178 -12.82 -13.84 -23.17
CA LYS A 178 -11.69 -13.13 -23.76
C LYS A 178 -10.55 -14.05 -24.21
N TYR A 179 -10.22 -15.06 -23.42
CA TYR A 179 -9.04 -15.91 -23.61
C TYR A 179 -9.39 -17.34 -24.08
N GLY A 180 -10.67 -17.72 -24.07
CA GLY A 180 -11.12 -19.03 -24.49
C GLY A 180 -10.47 -20.17 -23.71
N LYS A 181 -10.19 -21.27 -24.42
CA LYS A 181 -9.57 -22.47 -23.84
C LYS A 181 -8.12 -22.24 -23.39
N ASP A 182 -7.43 -21.24 -23.94
CA ASP A 182 -6.05 -20.92 -23.58
C ASP A 182 -5.91 -20.43 -22.13
N LEU A 183 -7.02 -20.04 -21.49
CA LEU A 183 -7.06 -19.66 -20.08
C LEU A 183 -6.78 -20.83 -19.14
N LEU A 184 -7.32 -22.01 -19.46
CA LEU A 184 -7.26 -23.21 -18.63
C LEU A 184 -6.21 -24.22 -19.11
N GLY A 185 -5.72 -24.08 -20.34
CA GLY A 185 -4.81 -25.02 -20.98
C GLY A 185 -3.31 -24.74 -20.78
N ARG A 186 -2.92 -24.07 -19.69
CA ARG A 186 -1.52 -23.83 -19.33
C ARG A 186 -1.13 -24.53 -18.05
#